data_AF-A0AAV2BGR1-F1
#
_entry.id   AF-A0AAV2BGR1-F1
#
_cell.length_a   1.000
_cell.length_b   1.000
_cell.length_c   1.000
_cell.angle_alpha   90.00
_cell.angle_beta   90.00
_cell.angle_gamma   90.00
#
_symmetry.space_group_name_H-M   'P 1'
#
loop_
_entity.id
_entity.type
_entity.pdbx_description
1 polymer ?
#
loop_
_entity_poly.entity_id
_entity_poly.type
_entity_poly.pdbx_seq_one_letter_code
_entity_poly.pdbx_strand_id
1 'polypeptide(L)'
;MLLHFSTNTVGPVMVLKEMLSLLQKSAAQKDSGMDISRAAVLNISSSGGSISALPREASKGFLAAMGYGTSKAALNMAMKVVALTLIGQGILVVNMCPGWVKTDMGTDQAQLTLSESISAMLKTLFQLNESHHGAFLDRNGKPIPY
;
A
#
# COMPACT_ATOMS: atom_id res chain seq x y z
N MET A 1 -15.47 -13.24 2.02
CA MET A 1 -15.27 -11.89 2.61
C MET A 1 -14.31 -11.92 3.80
N LEU A 2 -14.60 -12.67 4.88
CA LEU A 2 -13.73 -12.74 6.07
C LEU A 2 -12.25 -13.06 5.77
N LEU A 3 -11.99 -14.07 4.93
CA LEU A 3 -10.63 -14.43 4.54
C LEU A 3 -9.86 -13.28 3.89
N HIS A 4 -10.51 -12.45 3.06
CA HIS A 4 -9.85 -11.28 2.46
C HIS A 4 -9.42 -10.27 3.52
N PHE A 5 -10.24 -10.00 4.54
CA PHE A 5 -9.88 -9.08 5.61
C PHE A 5 -8.76 -9.65 6.49
N SER A 6 -8.87 -10.92 6.88
CA SER A 6 -7.83 -11.58 7.68
C SER A 6 -6.48 -11.54 6.97
N THR A 7 -6.45 -11.85 5.67
CA THR A 7 -5.20 -11.89 4.89
C THR A 7 -4.71 -10.51 4.46
N ASN A 8 -5.58 -9.67 3.89
CA ASN A 8 -5.14 -8.43 3.23
C ASN A 8 -5.09 -7.22 4.16
N THR A 9 -5.74 -7.28 5.32
CA THR A 9 -5.82 -6.14 6.26
C THR A 9 -5.20 -6.50 7.60
N VAL A 10 -5.72 -7.53 8.27
CA VAL A 10 -5.26 -7.92 9.60
C VAL A 10 -3.83 -8.45 9.53
N GLY A 11 -3.51 -9.30 8.55
CA GLY A 11 -2.15 -9.82 8.34
C GLY A 11 -1.07 -8.73 8.31
N PRO A 12 -1.14 -7.74 7.39
CA PRO A 12 -0.19 -6.63 7.35
C PRO A 12 -0.12 -5.82 8.64
N VAL A 13 -1.25 -5.57 9.31
CA VAL A 13 -1.27 -4.88 10.61
C VAL A 13 -0.53 -5.68 11.68
N MET A 14 -0.73 -6.99 11.72
CA MET A 14 -0.04 -7.86 12.69
C MET A 14 1.46 -7.94 12.40
N VAL A 15 1.86 -8.09 11.14
CA VAL A 15 3.29 -8.04 10.76
C VAL A 15 3.93 -6.74 11.21
N LEU A 16 3.26 -5.60 10.97
CA LEU A 16 3.76 -4.30 11.42
C LEU A 16 3.90 -4.21 12.94
N LYS A 17 2.90 -4.69 13.69
CA LYS A 17 2.96 -4.70 15.16
C LYS A 17 4.17 -5.48 15.69
N GLU A 18 4.42 -6.67 15.14
CA GLU A 18 5.55 -7.51 15.55
C GLU A 18 6.90 -6.87 15.15
N MET A 19 6.96 -6.24 13.97
CA MET A 19 8.19 -5.64 13.46
C MET A 19 8.46 -4.22 13.99
N LEU A 20 7.51 -3.60 14.71
CA LEU A 20 7.58 -2.19 15.10
C LEU A 20 8.85 -1.87 15.90
N SER A 21 9.22 -2.73 16.85
CA SER A 21 10.42 -2.52 17.66
C SER A 21 11.71 -2.54 16.83
N LEU A 22 11.77 -3.37 15.79
CA LEU A 22 12.91 -3.45 14.87
C LEU A 22 12.96 -2.23 13.95
N LEU A 23 11.80 -1.77 13.46
CA LEU A 23 11.68 -0.56 12.67
C LEU A 23 12.12 0.68 13.47
N GLN A 24 11.72 0.78 14.74
CA GLN A 24 12.14 1.87 15.63
C GLN A 24 13.65 1.85 15.89
N LYS A 25 14.24 0.66 16.10
CA LYS A 25 15.71 0.52 16.23
C LYS A 25 16.44 0.95 14.96
N SER A 26 15.95 0.57 13.78
CA SER A 26 16.53 1.00 12.49
C SER A 26 16.38 2.51 12.30
N ALA A 27 15.23 3.08 12.64
CA ALA A 27 15.00 4.51 12.57
C ALA A 27 15.96 5.28 13.48
N ALA A 28 16.24 4.80 14.70
CA ALA A 28 17.15 5.45 15.63
C ALA A 28 18.61 5.52 15.16
N GLN A 29 19.01 4.82 14.09
CA GLN A 29 20.38 4.86 13.55
C GLN A 29 20.71 6.12 12.74
N LYS A 30 19.70 6.91 12.34
CA LYS A 30 19.87 8.18 11.64
C LYS A 30 19.18 9.30 12.42
N ASP A 31 19.75 10.50 12.39
CA ASP A 31 19.26 11.62 13.20
C ASP A 31 17.95 12.23 12.65
N SER A 32 17.72 12.22 11.34
CA SER A 32 16.56 12.88 10.73
C SER A 32 16.13 12.29 9.38
N GLY A 33 14.95 12.71 8.92
CA GLY A 33 14.38 12.34 7.62
C GLY A 33 13.73 10.96 7.55
N MET A 34 12.86 10.74 6.57
CA MET A 34 12.28 9.42 6.28
C MET A 34 12.67 9.01 4.87
N ASP A 35 13.18 7.80 4.72
CA ASP A 35 13.51 7.18 3.43
C ASP A 35 13.49 5.65 3.57
N ILE A 36 13.51 4.94 2.45
CA ILE A 36 13.41 3.47 2.41
C ILE A 36 14.64 2.74 2.98
N SER A 37 15.79 3.41 3.07
CA SER A 37 17.05 2.86 3.61
C SER A 37 17.16 3.02 5.13
N ARG A 38 16.32 3.87 5.74
CA ARG A 38 16.24 4.08 7.20
C ARG A 38 15.31 3.06 7.85
N ALA A 39 14.01 3.23 7.66
CA ALA A 39 12.96 2.35 8.16
C ALA A 39 11.68 2.66 7.38
N ALA A 40 11.12 1.66 6.71
CA ALA A 40 9.93 1.85 5.88
C ALA A 40 8.99 0.65 5.92
N VAL A 41 7.70 0.95 5.80
CA VAL A 41 6.59 0.00 5.68
C VAL A 41 5.89 0.30 4.37
N LEU A 42 6.07 -0.60 3.39
CA LEU A 42 5.42 -0.52 2.10
C LEU A 42 4.33 -1.58 2.02
N ASN A 43 3.08 -1.16 1.85
CA ASN A 43 1.96 -2.07 1.65
C ASN A 43 1.58 -2.14 0.18
N ILE A 44 1.49 -3.36 -0.35
CA ILE A 44 0.93 -3.57 -1.69
C ILE A 44 -0.59 -3.49 -1.59
N SER A 45 -1.14 -2.32 -1.90
CA SER A 45 -2.56 -2.05 -1.93
C SER A 45 -3.12 -2.13 -3.35
N SER A 46 -4.29 -1.55 -3.60
CA SER A 46 -4.94 -1.56 -4.91
C SER A 46 -5.85 -0.34 -5.06
N SER A 47 -5.93 0.21 -6.27
CA SER A 47 -6.95 1.21 -6.63
C SER A 47 -8.38 0.69 -6.48
N GLY A 48 -8.60 -0.64 -6.48
CA GLY A 48 -9.89 -1.23 -6.13
C GLY A 48 -10.30 -1.01 -4.67
N GLY A 49 -9.38 -0.56 -3.81
CA GLY A 49 -9.67 -0.09 -2.46
C GLY A 49 -9.80 1.44 -2.34
N SER A 50 -9.83 2.16 -3.46
CA SER A 50 -10.16 3.59 -3.49
C SER A 50 -11.67 3.76 -3.60
N ILE A 51 -12.29 4.32 -2.57
CA ILE A 51 -13.73 4.59 -2.55
C ILE A 51 -14.03 5.75 -3.50
N SER A 52 -13.18 6.79 -3.50
CA SER A 52 -13.36 7.97 -4.35
C SER A 52 -13.16 7.69 -5.84
N ALA A 53 -12.44 6.63 -6.20
CA ALA A 53 -12.23 6.25 -7.60
C ALA A 53 -13.29 5.28 -8.15
N LEU A 54 -14.31 4.91 -7.34
CA LEU A 54 -15.39 4.06 -7.84
C LEU A 54 -16.18 4.77 -8.94
N PRO A 55 -16.56 4.06 -10.01
CA PRO A 55 -17.41 4.62 -11.04
C PRO A 55 -18.81 4.93 -10.49
N ARG A 56 -19.54 5.82 -11.17
CA ARG A 56 -20.95 6.14 -10.85
C ARG A 56 -21.84 4.90 -10.86
N GLU A 57 -21.55 3.95 -11.74
CA GLU A 57 -22.25 2.67 -11.88
C GLU A 57 -21.25 1.52 -11.83
N ALA A 58 -21.47 0.58 -10.91
CA ALA A 58 -20.58 -0.56 -10.70
C ALA A 58 -21.07 -1.79 -11.48
N SER A 59 -20.15 -2.47 -12.17
CA SER A 59 -20.44 -3.73 -12.86
C SER A 59 -20.58 -4.90 -11.87
N LYS A 60 -21.12 -6.04 -12.33
CA LYS A 60 -21.14 -7.30 -11.55
C LYS A 60 -19.74 -7.75 -11.11
N GLY A 61 -18.70 -7.37 -11.85
CA GLY A 61 -17.30 -7.64 -11.48
C GLY A 61 -16.90 -6.93 -10.19
N PHE A 62 -17.32 -5.68 -9.99
CA PHE A 62 -17.08 -4.96 -8.73
C PHE A 62 -17.81 -5.62 -7.55
N LEU A 63 -19.04 -6.09 -7.76
CA LEU A 63 -19.79 -6.82 -6.74
C LEU A 63 -19.09 -8.14 -6.37
N ALA A 64 -18.62 -8.90 -7.37
CA ALA A 64 -17.88 -10.14 -7.14
C ALA A 64 -16.54 -9.89 -6.41
N ALA A 65 -15.86 -8.79 -6.73
CA ALA A 65 -14.60 -8.38 -6.12
C ALA A 65 -14.78 -7.57 -4.82
N MET A 66 -16.00 -7.39 -4.32
CA MET A 66 -16.30 -6.51 -3.19
C MET A 66 -15.44 -6.84 -1.96
N GLY A 67 -15.34 -8.12 -1.60
CA GLY A 67 -14.55 -8.53 -0.44
C GLY A 67 -13.06 -8.18 -0.56
N TYR A 68 -12.50 -8.23 -1.78
CA TYR A 68 -11.14 -7.80 -2.06
C TYR A 68 -11.02 -6.27 -1.97
N GLY A 69 -11.88 -5.53 -2.68
CA GLY A 69 -11.87 -4.06 -2.69
C GLY A 69 -12.02 -3.47 -1.29
N THR A 70 -13.00 -3.94 -0.51
CA THR A 70 -13.21 -3.47 0.86
C THR A 70 -12.05 -3.81 1.79
N SER A 71 -11.38 -4.98 1.60
CA SER A 71 -10.18 -5.31 2.38
C SER A 71 -9.00 -4.38 2.08
N LYS A 72 -8.86 -3.94 0.82
CA LYS A 72 -7.82 -2.98 0.42
C LYS A 72 -8.14 -1.56 0.90
N ALA A 73 -9.41 -1.17 0.90
CA ALA A 73 -9.85 0.09 1.53
C ALA A 73 -9.56 0.09 3.04
N ALA A 74 -9.84 -1.02 3.72
CA ALA A 74 -9.53 -1.18 5.14
C ALA A 74 -8.02 -1.15 5.43
N LEU A 75 -7.20 -1.79 4.57
CA LEU A 75 -5.74 -1.70 4.65
C LEU A 75 -5.26 -0.25 4.48
N ASN A 76 -5.81 0.47 3.49
CA ASN A 76 -5.48 1.86 3.23
C ASN A 76 -5.72 2.73 4.47
N MET A 77 -6.90 2.59 5.07
CA MET A 77 -7.26 3.30 6.30
C MET A 77 -6.35 2.93 7.48
N ALA A 78 -6.16 1.62 7.73
CA ALA A 78 -5.33 1.15 8.83
C ALA A 78 -3.90 1.72 8.77
N MET A 79 -3.29 1.68 7.58
CA MET A 79 -1.93 2.19 7.39
C MET A 79 -1.85 3.72 7.43
N LYS A 80 -2.94 4.43 7.05
CA LYS A 80 -3.03 5.88 7.26
C LYS A 80 -3.03 6.23 8.74
N VAL A 81 -3.81 5.52 9.55
CA VAL A 81 -3.82 5.69 11.02
C VAL A 81 -2.44 5.41 11.61
N VAL A 82 -1.79 4.32 11.17
CA VAL A 82 -0.43 4.01 11.65
C VAL A 82 0.56 5.09 11.27
N ALA A 83 0.56 5.57 10.03
CA ALA A 83 1.41 6.70 9.62
C ALA A 83 1.23 7.90 10.57
N LEU A 84 -0.01 8.35 10.78
CA LEU A 84 -0.30 9.47 11.67
C LEU A 84 0.12 9.22 13.14
N THR A 85 0.09 7.96 13.59
CA THR A 85 0.51 7.58 14.95
C THR A 85 2.03 7.53 15.11
N LEU A 86 2.77 7.27 14.03
CA LEU A 86 4.23 7.15 14.03
C LEU A 86 4.95 8.45 13.62
N ILE A 87 4.23 9.58 13.54
CA ILE A 87 4.84 10.89 13.30
C ILE A 87 5.99 11.12 14.29
N GLY A 88 7.13 11.58 13.77
CA GLY A 88 8.34 11.82 14.56
C GLY A 88 9.18 10.58 14.89
N GLN A 89 8.69 9.37 14.61
CA GLN A 89 9.45 8.13 14.87
C GLN A 89 10.40 7.73 13.72
N GLY A 90 10.47 8.52 12.65
CA GLY A 90 11.40 8.28 11.53
C GLY A 90 11.09 7.03 10.69
N ILE A 91 9.86 6.50 10.77
CA ILE A 91 9.40 5.34 10.00
C ILE A 91 8.50 5.82 8.85
N LEU A 92 8.89 5.54 7.62
CA LEU A 92 8.09 5.85 6.44
C LEU A 92 6.97 4.81 6.26
N VAL A 93 5.72 5.23 6.07
CA VAL A 93 4.59 4.31 5.81
C VAL A 93 3.90 4.72 4.52
N VAL A 94 3.82 3.82 3.54
CA VAL A 94 3.21 4.10 2.22
C VAL A 94 2.37 2.92 1.75
N ASN A 95 1.21 3.22 1.18
CA ASN A 95 0.40 2.25 0.45
C ASN A 95 0.64 2.46 -1.05
N MET A 96 0.93 1.38 -1.79
CA MET A 96 1.23 1.46 -3.22
C MET A 96 0.38 0.47 -4.02
N CYS A 97 -0.28 0.96 -5.08
CA CYS A 97 -0.98 0.15 -6.05
C CYS A 97 -0.02 -0.25 -7.19
N PRO A 98 0.22 -1.55 -7.45
CA PRO A 98 1.08 -1.99 -8.54
C PRO A 98 0.44 -1.79 -9.94
N GLY A 99 -0.85 -1.48 -10.00
CA GLY A 99 -1.64 -1.54 -11.23
C GLY A 99 -2.25 -2.93 -11.45
N TRP A 100 -2.82 -3.15 -12.64
CA TRP A 100 -3.40 -4.45 -13.01
C TRP A 100 -2.35 -5.27 -13.78
N VAL A 101 -1.77 -6.26 -13.08
CA VAL A 101 -0.58 -7.00 -13.52
C VAL A 101 -0.93 -8.44 -13.91
N LYS A 102 -0.35 -8.96 -15.00
CA LYS A 102 -0.50 -10.32 -15.50
C LYS A 102 0.13 -11.32 -14.54
N THR A 103 -0.69 -11.82 -13.63
CA THR A 103 -0.41 -12.83 -12.60
C THR A 103 -1.65 -13.73 -12.47
N ASP A 104 -1.60 -14.79 -11.67
CA ASP A 104 -2.79 -15.61 -11.38
C ASP A 104 -3.98 -14.77 -10.86
N MET A 105 -3.70 -13.74 -10.06
CA MET A 105 -4.73 -12.82 -9.53
C MET A 105 -5.24 -11.82 -10.57
N GLY A 106 -4.35 -11.32 -11.45
CA GLY A 106 -4.71 -10.34 -12.47
C GLY A 106 -5.24 -10.95 -13.77
N THR A 107 -4.99 -12.23 -14.01
CA THR A 107 -5.28 -12.97 -15.25
C THR A 107 -4.56 -12.40 -16.48
N ASP A 108 -4.73 -13.05 -17.64
CA ASP A 108 -4.17 -12.58 -18.92
C ASP A 108 -4.82 -11.28 -19.43
N GLN A 109 -5.96 -10.88 -18.86
CA GLN A 109 -6.64 -9.61 -19.20
C GLN A 109 -5.95 -8.38 -18.62
N ALA A 110 -5.03 -8.57 -17.66
CA ALA A 110 -4.27 -7.49 -17.07
C ALA A 110 -3.42 -6.74 -18.11
N GLN A 111 -3.28 -5.43 -17.92
CA GLN A 111 -2.62 -4.55 -18.90
C GLN A 111 -1.11 -4.52 -18.76
N LEU A 112 -0.58 -4.85 -17.58
CA LEU A 112 0.84 -4.75 -17.28
C LEU A 112 1.47 -6.12 -17.13
N THR A 113 2.68 -6.30 -17.64
CA THR A 113 3.55 -7.40 -17.25
C THR A 113 4.11 -7.20 -15.84
N LEU A 114 4.57 -8.29 -15.23
CA LEU A 114 5.32 -8.25 -13.96
C LEU A 114 6.51 -7.29 -14.01
N SER A 115 7.30 -7.36 -15.08
CA SER A 115 8.50 -6.53 -15.25
C SER A 115 8.17 -5.05 -15.31
N GLU A 116 7.13 -4.65 -16.06
CA GLU A 116 6.69 -3.25 -16.16
C GLU A 116 6.22 -2.70 -14.81
N SER A 117 5.42 -3.50 -14.08
CA SER A 117 4.92 -3.10 -12.77
C SER A 117 6.05 -2.91 -11.76
N ILE A 118 6.90 -3.92 -11.59
CA ILE A 118 7.96 -3.91 -10.58
C ILE A 118 9.03 -2.87 -10.91
N SER A 119 9.40 -2.73 -12.19
CA SER A 119 10.37 -1.71 -12.61
C SER A 119 9.89 -0.30 -12.30
N ALA A 120 8.59 0.00 -12.50
CA ALA A 120 8.02 1.30 -12.14
C ALA A 120 8.02 1.48 -10.61
N MET A 121 7.54 0.48 -9.87
CA MET A 121 7.49 0.54 -8.41
C MET A 121 8.86 0.75 -7.78
N LEU A 122 9.91 0.07 -8.25
CA LEU A 122 11.27 0.26 -7.74
C LEU A 122 11.78 1.67 -8.00
N LYS A 123 11.51 2.24 -9.18
CA LYS A 123 11.87 3.65 -9.48
C LYS A 123 11.19 4.60 -8.49
N THR A 124 9.90 4.41 -8.23
CA THR A 124 9.17 5.22 -7.23
C THR A 124 9.70 4.98 -5.81
N LEU A 125 9.99 3.73 -5.44
CA LEU A 125 10.46 3.36 -4.12
C LEU A 125 11.72 4.15 -3.72
N PHE A 126 12.69 4.27 -4.63
CA PHE A 126 13.93 5.03 -4.40
C PHE A 126 13.73 6.56 -4.31
N GLN A 127 12.55 7.07 -4.65
CA GLN A 127 12.22 8.50 -4.57
C GLN A 127 11.38 8.84 -3.32
N LEU A 128 10.88 7.82 -2.60
CA LEU A 128 10.02 8.05 -1.45
C LEU A 128 10.79 8.69 -0.30
N ASN A 129 10.14 9.67 0.31
CA ASN A 129 10.65 10.45 1.43
C ASN A 129 9.51 10.88 2.35
N GLU A 130 9.81 11.71 3.35
CA GLU A 130 8.85 12.21 4.34
C GLU A 130 7.57 12.84 3.75
N SER A 131 7.65 13.52 2.59
CA SER A 131 6.46 14.07 1.92
C SER A 131 5.44 13.01 1.46
N HIS A 132 5.86 11.75 1.37
CA HIS A 132 5.02 10.62 1.00
C HIS A 132 4.47 9.87 2.21
N HIS A 133 4.81 10.28 3.44
CA HIS A 133 4.39 9.57 4.65
C HIS A 133 2.86 9.55 4.80
N GLY A 134 2.29 8.35 4.86
CA GLY A 134 0.85 8.12 4.87
C GLY A 134 0.16 8.37 3.53
N ALA A 135 0.90 8.38 2.42
CA ALA A 135 0.34 8.50 1.08
C ALA A 135 -0.18 7.16 0.56
N PHE A 136 -1.17 7.25 -0.34
CA PHE A 136 -1.61 6.15 -1.18
C PHE A 136 -1.26 6.49 -2.63
N LEU A 137 -0.37 5.71 -3.22
CA LEU A 137 0.27 6.01 -4.50
C LEU A 137 0.02 4.91 -5.53
N ASP A 138 0.10 5.25 -6.81
CA ASP A 138 0.30 4.27 -7.87
C ASP A 138 1.79 3.90 -8.03
N ARG A 139 2.07 2.92 -8.90
CA ARG A 139 3.43 2.46 -9.21
C ARG A 139 4.37 3.52 -9.79
N ASN A 140 3.86 4.68 -10.19
CA ASN A 140 4.63 5.79 -10.73
C ASN A 140 4.77 6.94 -9.71
N GLY A 141 4.33 6.74 -8.46
CA GLY A 141 4.39 7.74 -7.40
C GLY A 141 3.26 8.77 -7.45
N LYS A 142 2.25 8.58 -8.31
CA LYS A 142 1.11 9.50 -8.38
C LYS A 142 0.11 9.18 -7.25
N PRO A 143 -0.40 10.19 -6.53
CA PRO A 143 -1.45 9.97 -5.53
C PRO A 143 -2.70 9.33 -6.12
N ILE A 144 -3.22 8.33 -5.42
CA ILE A 144 -4.56 7.77 -5.62
C ILE A 144 -5.44 8.30 -4.48
N PRO A 145 -6.65 8.82 -4.78
CA PRO A 145 -7.56 9.22 -3.72
C PRO A 145 -8.00 8.02 -2.89
N TYR A 146 -8.34 8.24 -1.62
CA TYR A 146 -8.81 7.16 -0.73
C TYR A 146 -10.23 6.69 -1.08
#